data_AF-V5HEH0-F1
#
_entry.id   AF-V5HEH0-F1
#
_cell.length_a   1.000
_cell.length_b   1.000
_cell.length_c   1.000
_cell.angle_alpha   90.00
_cell.angle_beta   90.00
_cell.angle_gamma   90.00
#
_symmetry.space_group_name_H-M   'P 1'
#
loop_
_entity.id
_entity.type
_entity.pdbx_description
1 polymer ?
#
loop_
_entity_poly.entity_id
_entity_poly.type
_entity_poly.pdbx_seq_one_letter_code
_entity_poly.pdbx_strand_id
1 'polypeptide(L)'
;EVCGRPVTVLRDSGCNTVVVKRDLVPDDKLTGVSSPVFLLDRTVKYLPEAEIEVKTPYFTGSITAKCMEDPLYDLVLGNVDGVRRVDDPDEEWHEQRPTRSEENKEELTSRGTPGESVTAEGLAGSEKKLRQDSEVLKRNGECAGA
;
A
#
# COMPACT_ATOMS: atom_id res chain seq x y z
N GLU A 1 -10.29 -4.52 -4.93
CA GLU A 1 -10.39 -3.05 -4.89
C GLU A 1 -10.96 -2.58 -3.57
N VAL A 2 -10.51 -1.41 -3.12
CA VAL A 2 -11.09 -0.66 -2.00
C VAL A 2 -11.38 0.75 -2.51
N CYS A 3 -12.63 1.21 -2.39
CA CYS A 3 -13.06 2.55 -2.84
C CYS A 3 -12.61 2.86 -4.29
N GLY A 4 -12.68 1.88 -5.19
CA GLY A 4 -12.28 2.01 -6.60
C GLY A 4 -10.77 2.02 -6.86
N ARG A 5 -9.93 1.74 -5.86
CA ARG A 5 -8.47 1.62 -6.03
C ARG A 5 -8.06 0.13 -6.03
N PRO A 6 -7.19 -0.30 -6.96
CA PRO A 6 -6.58 -1.63 -6.90
C PRO A 6 -5.66 -1.72 -5.69
N VAL A 7 -5.68 -2.87 -5.01
CA VAL A 7 -5.02 -3.06 -3.70
C VAL A 7 -4.53 -4.49 -3.57
N THR A 8 -3.53 -4.70 -2.72
CA THR A 8 -3.13 -6.03 -2.26
C THR A 8 -4.08 -6.53 -1.17
N VAL A 9 -4.50 -7.79 -1.26
CA VAL A 9 -5.51 -8.37 -0.35
C VAL A 9 -4.97 -9.63 0.30
N LEU A 10 -5.11 -9.73 1.63
CA LEU A 10 -4.92 -10.95 2.40
C LEU A 10 -6.26 -11.42 2.96
N ARG A 11 -6.66 -12.65 2.63
CA ARG A 11 -7.72 -13.34 3.38
C ARG A 11 -7.09 -14.07 4.57
N ASP A 12 -7.40 -13.63 5.78
CA ASP A 12 -6.80 -14.15 7.01
C ASP A 12 -7.84 -14.84 7.91
N SER A 13 -7.82 -16.17 7.98
CA SER A 13 -8.70 -16.94 8.86
C SER A 13 -8.34 -16.84 10.34
N GLY A 14 -7.15 -16.34 10.68
CA GLY A 14 -6.71 -16.08 12.06
C GLY A 14 -7.19 -14.73 12.61
N CYS A 15 -7.75 -13.87 11.76
CA CYS A 15 -8.27 -12.56 12.13
C CYS A 15 -9.81 -12.58 12.21
N ASN A 16 -10.40 -11.77 13.09
CA ASN A 16 -11.85 -11.61 13.25
C ASN A 16 -12.33 -10.19 12.91
N THR A 17 -11.49 -9.39 12.24
CA THR A 17 -11.81 -8.03 11.83
C THR A 17 -11.28 -7.74 10.44
N VAL A 18 -11.72 -6.64 9.84
CA VAL A 18 -11.19 -6.13 8.57
C VAL A 18 -10.21 -5.02 8.87
N VAL A 19 -9.02 -5.07 8.28
CA VAL A 19 -8.01 -4.01 8.40
C VAL A 19 -7.76 -3.42 7.02
N VAL A 20 -7.71 -2.11 6.91
CA VAL A 20 -7.43 -1.38 5.67
C VAL A 20 -6.31 -0.37 5.91
N LYS A 21 -5.46 -0.15 4.91
CA LYS A 21 -4.45 0.90 4.95
C LYS A 21 -5.12 2.28 5.01
N ARG A 22 -4.71 3.11 5.97
CA ARG A 22 -5.33 4.41 6.27
C ARG A 22 -5.35 5.35 5.07
N ASP A 23 -4.29 5.36 4.26
CA ASP A 23 -4.15 6.20 3.05
C ASP A 23 -5.17 5.91 1.94
N LEU A 24 -5.79 4.73 1.99
CA LEU A 24 -6.83 4.32 1.03
C LEU A 24 -8.22 4.78 1.44
N VAL A 25 -8.37 5.26 2.68
CA VAL A 25 -9.64 5.65 3.27
C VAL A 25 -9.75 7.18 3.24
N PRO A 26 -10.71 7.74 2.49
CA PRO A 26 -11.05 9.15 2.59
C PRO A 26 -11.58 9.52 3.99
N ASP A 27 -11.29 10.74 4.46
CA ASP A 27 -11.67 11.17 5.82
C ASP A 27 -13.19 11.19 6.05
N ASP A 28 -13.99 11.43 5.02
CA ASP A 28 -15.46 11.41 5.06
C ASP A 28 -16.03 9.99 5.24
N LYS A 29 -15.21 8.95 5.08
CA LYS A 29 -15.58 7.56 5.36
C LYS A 29 -15.31 7.12 6.79
N LEU A 30 -14.61 7.94 7.58
CA LEU A 30 -14.39 7.66 8.99
C LEU A 30 -15.69 7.80 9.77
N THR A 31 -15.94 6.85 10.66
CA THR A 31 -17.13 6.83 11.52
C THR A 31 -17.00 7.72 12.76
N GLY A 32 -15.80 8.21 13.04
CA GLY A 32 -15.45 8.90 14.30
C GLY A 32 -15.26 7.98 15.51
N VAL A 33 -15.46 6.67 15.34
CA VAL A 33 -15.23 5.66 16.38
C VAL A 33 -13.84 5.05 16.22
N SER A 34 -13.19 4.75 17.34
CA SER A 34 -11.97 3.96 17.40
C SER A 34 -12.17 2.76 18.30
N SER A 35 -11.59 1.62 17.95
CA SER A 35 -11.75 0.36 18.68
C SER A 35 -10.46 -0.44 18.75
N PRO A 36 -10.33 -1.32 19.76
CA PRO A 36 -9.10 -2.06 19.98
C PRO A 36 -8.92 -3.19 18.95
N VAL A 37 -7.68 -3.37 18.51
CA VAL A 37 -7.17 -4.54 17.80
C VAL A 37 -6.09 -5.18 18.67
N PHE A 38 -6.22 -6.48 18.88
CA PHE A 38 -5.28 -7.28 19.66
C PHE A 38 -4.29 -7.95 18.73
N LEU A 39 -3.01 -7.63 18.90
CA LEU A 39 -1.92 -8.18 18.09
C LEU A 39 -1.31 -9.41 18.76
N LEU A 40 -0.59 -10.21 17.97
CA LEU A 40 0.00 -11.49 18.41
C LEU A 40 0.99 -11.34 19.59
N ASP A 41 1.64 -10.19 19.70
CA ASP A 41 2.56 -9.82 20.78
C ASP A 41 1.84 -9.33 22.06
N ARG A 42 0.51 -9.42 22.10
CA ARG A 42 -0.39 -8.91 23.15
C ARG A 42 -0.49 -7.37 23.20
N THR A 43 0.09 -6.66 22.24
CA THR A 43 -0.13 -5.23 22.11
C THR A 43 -1.57 -4.95 21.69
N VAL A 44 -2.17 -3.94 22.31
CA VAL A 44 -3.50 -3.44 21.92
C VAL A 44 -3.32 -2.11 21.21
N LYS A 45 -3.85 -2.00 19.99
CA LYS A 45 -3.89 -0.74 19.23
C LYS A 45 -5.33 -0.29 19.07
N TYR A 46 -5.63 0.96 19.42
CA TYR A 46 -6.92 1.58 19.08
C TYR A 46 -6.82 2.16 17.68
N LEU A 47 -7.62 1.64 16.76
CA LEU A 47 -7.62 2.04 15.37
C LEU A 47 -8.95 2.72 15.01
N PRO A 48 -8.93 3.78 14.19
CA PRO A 48 -10.15 4.39 13.67
C PRO A 48 -10.96 3.40 12.82
N GLU A 49 -12.28 3.54 12.86
CA GLU A 49 -13.19 2.76 12.03
C GLU A 49 -13.68 3.58 10.83
N ALA A 50 -13.75 2.92 9.68
CA ALA A 50 -14.29 3.49 8.45
C ALA A 50 -15.28 2.54 7.77
N GLU A 51 -16.27 3.10 7.09
CA GLU A 51 -17.13 2.36 6.18
C GLU A 51 -16.54 2.41 4.76
N ILE A 52 -16.12 1.26 4.23
CA ILE A 52 -15.44 1.17 2.94
C ILE A 52 -16.20 0.27 1.98
N GLU A 53 -16.14 0.59 0.68
CA GLU A 53 -16.60 -0.31 -0.37
C GLU A 53 -15.45 -1.23 -0.80
N VAL A 54 -15.67 -2.53 -0.72
CA VAL A 54 -14.69 -3.56 -1.04
C VAL A 54 -15.22 -4.40 -2.20
N LYS A 55 -14.34 -4.72 -3.15
CA LYS A 55 -14.61 -5.68 -4.22
C LYS A 55 -13.45 -6.64 -4.34
N THR A 56 -13.64 -7.87 -3.89
CA THR A 56 -12.64 -8.94 -3.91
C THR A 56 -13.32 -10.29 -4.14
N PRO A 57 -12.58 -11.34 -4.53
CA PRO A 57 -13.15 -12.69 -4.62
C PRO A 57 -13.77 -13.19 -3.31
N TYR A 58 -13.36 -12.66 -2.16
CA TYR A 58 -13.86 -13.11 -0.85
C TYR A 58 -15.01 -12.28 -0.31
N PHE A 59 -15.22 -11.07 -0.83
CA PHE A 59 -16.24 -10.15 -0.35
C PHE A 59 -16.45 -9.02 -1.34
N THR A 60 -17.72 -8.72 -1.62
CA THR A 60 -18.14 -7.55 -2.41
C THR A 60 -19.27 -6.83 -1.69
N GLY A 61 -19.08 -5.56 -1.36
CA GLY A 61 -20.07 -4.75 -0.65
C GLY A 61 -19.46 -3.66 0.23
N SER A 62 -20.31 -3.01 1.05
CA SER A 62 -19.87 -2.07 2.10
C SER A 62 -19.54 -2.83 3.37
N ILE A 63 -18.44 -2.46 4.05
CA ILE A 63 -18.01 -3.09 5.30
C ILE A 63 -17.28 -2.11 6.22
N THR A 64 -17.42 -2.31 7.53
CA THR A 64 -16.66 -1.57 8.53
C THR A 64 -15.25 -2.16 8.67
N ALA A 65 -14.24 -1.33 8.51
CA ALA A 65 -12.83 -1.70 8.62
C ALA A 65 -12.07 -0.85 9.64
N LYS A 66 -11.04 -1.43 10.26
CA LYS A 66 -10.07 -0.74 11.10
C LYS A 66 -8.97 -0.14 10.23
N CYS A 67 -8.70 1.15 10.37
CA CYS A 67 -7.69 1.86 9.60
C CYS A 67 -6.32 1.73 10.28
N MET A 68 -5.35 1.13 9.59
CA MET A 68 -3.96 1.01 10.05
C MET A 68 -3.04 1.81 9.12
N GLU A 69 -2.07 2.53 9.67
CA GLU A 69 -1.17 3.40 8.89
C GLU A 69 -0.29 2.62 7.89
N ASP A 70 0.46 1.64 8.38
CA ASP A 70 1.44 0.90 7.57
C ASP A 70 1.30 -0.62 7.74
N PRO A 71 0.19 -1.23 7.27
CA PRO A 71 0.02 -2.68 7.24
C PRO A 71 0.81 -3.31 6.07
N LEU A 72 1.18 -4.58 6.21
CA LEU A 72 1.87 -5.33 5.16
C LEU A 72 1.03 -5.52 3.88
N TYR A 73 -0.29 -5.61 4.03
CA TYR A 73 -1.26 -5.68 2.94
C TYR A 73 -2.20 -4.49 3.03
N ASP A 74 -2.62 -3.99 1.89
CA ASP A 74 -3.54 -2.85 1.82
C ASP A 74 -4.92 -3.16 2.42
N LEU A 75 -5.38 -4.41 2.28
CA LEU A 75 -6.61 -4.92 2.85
C LEU A 75 -6.40 -6.31 3.45
N VAL A 76 -6.79 -6.50 4.70
CA VAL A 76 -6.87 -7.79 5.37
C VAL A 76 -8.33 -8.10 5.68
N LEU A 77 -8.85 -9.20 5.14
CA LEU A 77 -10.20 -9.68 5.39
C LEU A 77 -10.15 -10.80 6.43
N GLY A 78 -10.63 -10.50 7.64
CA GLY A 78 -10.86 -11.48 8.69
C GLY A 78 -12.19 -12.22 8.56
N ASN A 79 -12.49 -13.05 9.56
CA ASN A 79 -13.76 -13.75 9.68
C ASN A 79 -14.84 -12.80 10.23
N VAL A 80 -15.56 -12.16 9.32
CA VAL A 80 -16.70 -11.29 9.61
C VAL A 80 -17.86 -11.67 8.69
N ASP A 81 -19.07 -11.24 9.05
CA ASP A 81 -20.28 -11.62 8.33
C ASP A 81 -20.21 -11.21 6.85
N GLY A 82 -20.62 -12.13 5.98
CA GLY A 82 -20.61 -11.97 4.52
C GLY A 82 -19.27 -12.24 3.83
N VAL A 83 -18.16 -12.37 4.57
CA VAL A 83 -16.85 -12.71 3.99
C VAL A 83 -16.77 -14.22 3.76
N ARG A 84 -16.43 -14.61 2.52
CA ARG A 84 -16.26 -16.01 2.12
C ARG A 84 -15.05 -16.68 2.79
N ARG A 85 -15.00 -18.01 2.72
CA ARG A 85 -13.92 -18.81 3.30
C ARG A 85 -12.65 -18.70 2.45
N VAL A 86 -11.50 -19.04 3.05
CA VAL A 86 -10.20 -19.05 2.37
C VAL A 86 -10.21 -20.04 1.19
N ASP A 87 -10.87 -21.18 1.37
CA ASP A 87 -10.98 -22.28 0.42
C ASP A 87 -12.14 -22.14 -0.58
N ASP A 88 -12.94 -21.08 -0.47
CA ASP A 88 -14.15 -20.86 -1.28
C ASP A 88 -14.22 -19.40 -1.80
N PRO A 89 -13.25 -18.95 -2.62
CA PRO A 89 -13.35 -17.67 -3.31
C PRO A 89 -14.48 -17.71 -4.35
N ASP A 90 -15.03 -16.54 -4.69
CA ASP A 90 -16.00 -16.42 -5.78
C ASP A 90 -15.39 -16.83 -7.13
N GLU A 91 -15.83 -17.96 -7.67
CA GLU A 91 -15.35 -18.50 -8.95
C GLU A 91 -15.72 -17.60 -10.15
N GLU A 92 -16.81 -16.83 -10.03
CA GLU A 92 -17.24 -15.89 -11.07
C GLU A 92 -16.54 -14.52 -10.93
N TRP A 93 -15.53 -14.40 -10.07
CA TRP A 93 -14.77 -13.17 -9.91
C TRP A 93 -13.94 -12.84 -11.14
N HIS A 94 -14.26 -11.71 -11.77
CA HIS A 94 -13.47 -11.15 -12.85
C HIS A 94 -12.68 -9.94 -12.35
N GLU A 95 -11.35 -10.06 -12.35
CA GLU A 95 -10.47 -8.91 -12.12
C GLU A 95 -10.72 -7.85 -13.19
N GLN A 96 -11.28 -6.70 -12.79
CA GLN A 96 -11.37 -5.55 -13.67
C GLN A 96 -9.96 -4.99 -13.85
N ARG A 97 -9.29 -5.40 -14.92
CA ARG A 97 -8.06 -4.74 -15.34
C ARG A 97 -8.42 -3.33 -15.76
N PRO A 98 -7.77 -2.27 -15.25
CA PRO A 98 -7.97 -0.95 -15.77
C PRO A 98 -7.59 -0.97 -17.26
N THR A 99 -8.57 -0.67 -18.12
CA THR A 99 -8.33 -0.49 -19.55
C THR A 99 -7.41 0.72 -19.69
N ARG A 100 -6.13 0.46 -19.97
CA ARG A 100 -5.19 1.50 -20.39
C ARG A 100 -5.75 2.09 -21.68
N SER A 101 -6.23 3.33 -21.66
CA SER A 101 -6.56 4.04 -22.90
C SER A 101 -5.28 4.07 -23.75
N GLU A 102 -5.34 3.42 -24.91
CA GLU A 102 -4.26 3.40 -25.90
C GLU A 102 -4.17 4.77 -26.58
N GLU A 103 -3.55 5.74 -25.91
CA GLU A 103 -3.23 7.04 -26.51
C GLU A 103 -1.72 7.26 -26.46
N ASN A 104 -1.01 6.69 -27.44
CA ASN A 104 -0.11 7.42 -28.35
C ASN A 104 0.53 6.43 -29.33
N LYS A 105 0.01 6.38 -30.55
CA LYS A 105 0.65 5.73 -31.70
C LYS A 105 0.87 6.78 -32.79
N GLU A 106 2.04 7.42 -32.75
CA GLU A 106 2.66 8.11 -33.90
C GLU A 106 4.15 7.79 -33.80
N GLU A 107 4.66 6.80 -34.53
CA GLU A 107 5.14 6.90 -35.92
C GLU A 107 6.37 7.80 -36.07
N LEU A 108 7.56 7.18 -36.03
CA LEU A 108 8.67 7.61 -36.89
C LEU A 108 9.31 6.37 -37.49
N THR A 109 8.94 6.12 -38.75
CA THR A 109 9.58 5.14 -39.61
C THR A 109 10.75 5.80 -40.36
N SER A 110 11.77 4.97 -40.64
CA SER A 110 12.87 5.17 -41.61
C SER A 110 14.04 6.05 -41.14
N ARG A 111 15.32 5.71 -41.33
CA ARG A 111 16.02 4.64 -42.08
C ARG A 111 17.52 4.77 -41.78
N GLY A 112 18.26 3.67 -41.62
CA GLY A 112 19.74 3.67 -41.70
C GLY A 112 20.43 2.57 -40.90
N THR A 113 20.91 1.53 -41.60
CA THR A 113 21.65 0.35 -41.11
C THR A 113 23.19 0.61 -40.99
N PRO A 114 24.08 -0.39 -40.82
CA PRO A 114 24.77 -0.68 -39.56
C PRO A 114 26.31 -0.54 -39.63
N GLY A 115 26.95 -0.49 -38.45
CA GLY A 115 28.39 -0.77 -38.28
C GLY A 115 29.16 0.38 -37.65
N GLU A 116 29.75 0.15 -36.48
CA GLU A 116 31.22 0.09 -36.33
C GLU A 116 31.57 -0.27 -34.87
N SER A 117 32.49 -1.22 -34.74
CA SER A 117 33.06 -1.72 -33.49
C SER A 117 34.07 -0.73 -32.91
N VAL A 118 34.00 -0.45 -31.61
CA VAL A 118 35.16 0.01 -30.83
C VAL A 118 35.19 -0.68 -29.47
N THR A 119 36.32 -1.34 -29.22
CA THR A 119 36.75 -1.95 -27.95
C THR A 119 37.55 -0.96 -27.11
N ALA A 120 37.46 -1.06 -25.79
CA ALA A 120 38.51 -0.72 -24.81
C ALA A 120 38.10 -1.40 -23.48
N GLU A 121 38.88 -2.34 -22.92
CA GLU A 121 39.93 -2.08 -21.92
C GLU A 121 39.45 -1.12 -20.80
N GLY A 122 39.43 -1.42 -19.51
CA GLY A 122 40.24 -2.30 -18.67
C GLY A 122 40.54 -1.51 -17.36
N LEU A 123 40.58 -2.21 -16.22
CA LEU A 123 41.02 -1.75 -14.88
C LEU A 123 40.09 -0.77 -14.13
N ALA A 124 39.57 -1.02 -12.91
CA ALA A 124 40.15 -1.45 -11.63
C ALA A 124 40.11 -0.29 -10.60
N GLY A 125 39.70 -0.60 -9.37
CA GLY A 125 39.91 0.19 -8.15
C GLY A 125 38.82 1.21 -7.85
N SER A 126 37.94 1.02 -6.86
CA SER A 126 38.15 1.07 -5.40
C SER A 126 38.20 2.48 -4.80
N GLU A 127 37.37 2.65 -3.76
CA GLU A 127 37.55 3.54 -2.59
C GLU A 127 36.75 4.87 -2.52
N LYS A 128 35.68 4.81 -1.69
CA LYS A 128 35.43 5.62 -0.48
C LYS A 128 35.70 7.14 -0.54
N LYS A 129 34.61 7.92 -0.40
CA LYS A 129 34.64 9.28 0.19
C LYS A 129 33.30 9.55 0.88
N LEU A 130 33.26 9.48 2.23
CA LEU A 130 33.18 10.63 3.17
C LEU A 130 31.71 10.93 3.53
N ARG A 131 31.12 10.28 4.54
CA ARG A 131 31.09 10.65 5.98
C ARG A 131 30.72 12.11 6.26
N GLN A 132 29.72 12.24 7.15
CA GLN A 132 29.37 13.40 7.98
C GLN A 132 28.75 14.55 7.17
N ASP A 133 27.48 14.95 7.37
CA ASP A 133 27.01 15.69 8.53
C ASP A 133 25.47 15.73 8.60
N SER A 134 24.88 15.48 9.77
CA SER A 134 23.67 16.17 10.28
C SER A 134 23.08 15.42 11.51
N GLU A 135 23.89 15.28 12.56
CA GLU A 135 23.40 15.08 13.93
C GLU A 135 23.94 16.22 14.81
N VAL A 136 23.53 17.47 14.56
CA VAL A 136 23.68 18.55 15.56
C VAL A 136 22.58 19.60 15.33
N LEU A 137 21.36 19.34 15.80
CA LEU A 137 20.45 20.42 16.18
C LEU A 137 19.58 20.02 17.38
N LYS A 138 20.26 19.65 18.47
CA LYS A 138 19.72 19.82 19.82
C LYS A 138 20.64 20.80 20.53
N ARG A 139 20.15 22.02 20.76
CA ARG A 139 20.25 22.75 22.04
C ARG A 139 19.96 24.25 21.88
N ASN A 140 19.26 24.77 22.88
CA ASN A 140 19.16 26.16 23.32
C ASN A 140 17.95 26.96 22.80
N GLY A 141 16.89 26.92 23.61
CA GLY A 141 15.77 27.85 23.58
C GLY A 141 15.32 28.20 25.00
N GLU A 142 16.26 28.59 25.86
CA GLU A 142 16.00 29.34 27.09
C GLU A 142 16.71 30.68 26.94
N CYS A 143 15.97 31.78 27.02
CA CYS A 143 16.40 33.09 27.54
C CYS A 143 15.21 34.07 27.57
N ALA A 144 14.75 34.32 28.80
CA ALA A 144 14.12 35.49 29.42
C ALA A 144 13.83 36.79 28.63
N GLY A 145 12.74 37.46 29.06
CA GLY A 145 12.79 38.89 29.38
C GLY A 145 11.54 39.72 29.07
N ALA A 146 10.78 40.08 30.10
CA ALA A 146 10.38 41.45 30.49
C ALA A 146 9.23 41.41 31.50
#